data_AF-A0A1G4QIH7-F1
#
_entry.id   AF-A0A1G4QIH7-F1
#
_cell.length_a   1.000
_cell.length_b   1.000
_cell.length_c   1.000
_cell.angle_alpha   90.00
_cell.angle_beta   90.00
_cell.angle_gamma   90.00
#
_symmetry.space_group_name_H-M   'P 1'
#
loop_
_entity.id
_entity.type
_entity.pdbx_description
1 polymer ?
#
loop_
_entity_poly.entity_id
_entity_poly.type
_entity_poly.pdbx_seq_one_letter_code
_entity_poly.pdbx_strand_id
1 'polypeptide(L)'
;MNRAGIRRMITESIVIVLISLIVIGGGLYLSSFPKAARAQEEYRSRFAGVLKCNSYELLDSPIIDNYKDIREVYIGYDEEGAPKGYIIDVTCSDEYAQQLHLLVAIDYESATIKGMTHIEDESVPISLASDQFKAIKTSFMGKRIPVAFTGNITDEEETDREEVIINGLHDGIYFAQSITSDSSGYIDYVEIEIVSGRVAHVTWDAVNVDPTTENRAQASLSGAYRISGLNWATQSYNMCHALIEVQDPKLLNMKSDGTTAVVDGVTCDIREFVELSEECIQYAASGYRKTDYYADFDVVLKSLFKGTAESLALLNEDGFIVSPFNKYLTPFEIKNSDGVVIGLKTIKQRAYEINGGDAAEPTAAAPTDNAQATDAAVPSDAVPSPSSPDYIDGAEDGVINPDTQSDNTMTDSIDDLPMSEIASYVDAVPGAGPASRLAVTCVNTCYKFMKDYLNWLV
;
A
#
# COMPACT_ATOMS: atom_id res chain seq x y z
N MET A 1 70.67 -0.13 -50.95
CA MET A 1 69.61 -1.09 -50.57
C MET A 1 68.63 -1.18 -51.74
N ASN A 2 68.45 -2.35 -52.36
CA ASN A 2 67.68 -2.48 -53.60
C ASN A 2 66.16 -2.43 -53.30
N ARG A 3 65.33 -1.83 -54.18
CA ARG A 3 63.88 -1.63 -53.94
C ARG A 3 63.14 -2.93 -53.58
N ALA A 4 63.60 -4.06 -54.09
CA ALA A 4 63.09 -5.39 -53.78
C ALA A 4 63.38 -5.81 -52.32
N GLY A 5 64.54 -5.46 -51.77
CA GLY A 5 64.90 -5.75 -50.37
C GLY A 5 64.08 -4.94 -49.37
N ILE A 6 63.76 -3.68 -49.71
CA ILE A 6 62.90 -2.82 -48.87
C ILE A 6 61.46 -3.33 -48.86
N ARG A 7 60.90 -3.73 -50.02
CA ARG A 7 59.55 -4.31 -50.09
C ARG A 7 59.43 -5.61 -49.30
N ARG A 8 60.45 -6.48 -49.39
CA ARG A 8 60.50 -7.73 -48.62
C ARG A 8 60.53 -7.48 -47.11
N MET A 9 61.37 -6.55 -46.64
CA MET A 9 61.39 -6.18 -45.21
C MET A 9 60.06 -5.58 -44.75
N ILE A 10 59.41 -4.74 -45.57
CA ILE A 10 58.10 -4.17 -45.23
C ILE A 10 57.04 -5.27 -45.13
N THR A 11 57.01 -6.21 -46.06
CA THR A 11 56.06 -7.34 -46.02
C THR A 11 56.31 -8.25 -44.82
N GLU A 12 57.57 -8.59 -44.53
CA GLU A 12 57.94 -9.40 -43.37
C GLU A 12 57.55 -8.69 -42.05
N SER A 13 57.78 -7.38 -41.93
CA SER A 13 57.37 -6.58 -40.76
C SER A 13 55.84 -6.52 -40.59
N ILE A 14 55.07 -6.36 -41.67
CA ILE A 14 53.60 -6.35 -41.60
C ILE A 14 53.06 -7.72 -41.14
N VAL A 15 53.65 -8.81 -41.63
CA VAL A 15 53.26 -10.17 -41.21
C VAL A 15 53.58 -10.39 -39.73
N ILE A 16 54.73 -9.93 -39.23
CA ILE A 16 55.08 -10.04 -37.81
C ILE A 16 54.12 -9.22 -36.93
N VAL A 17 53.72 -8.01 -37.37
CA VAL A 17 52.74 -7.20 -36.64
C VAL A 17 51.36 -7.86 -36.63
N LEU A 18 50.92 -8.45 -37.74
CA LEU A 18 49.66 -9.19 -37.81
C LEU A 18 49.67 -10.43 -36.91
N ILE A 19 50.77 -11.20 -36.90
CA ILE A 19 50.92 -12.36 -36.01
C ILE A 19 50.93 -11.90 -34.55
N SER A 20 51.61 -10.80 -34.22
CA SER A 20 51.61 -10.23 -32.88
C SER A 20 50.21 -9.81 -32.43
N LEU A 21 49.44 -9.14 -33.29
CA LEU A 21 48.05 -8.76 -33.00
C LEU A 21 47.14 -9.99 -32.81
N ILE A 22 47.34 -11.06 -33.59
CA ILE A 22 46.60 -12.33 -33.43
C ILE A 22 47.00 -13.03 -32.12
N VAL A 23 48.27 -13.01 -31.74
CA VAL A 23 48.74 -13.59 -30.48
C VAL A 23 48.25 -12.79 -29.27
N ILE A 24 48.24 -11.46 -29.37
CA ILE A 24 47.70 -10.59 -28.32
C ILE A 24 46.19 -10.75 -28.22
N GLY A 25 45.46 -10.72 -29.35
CA GLY A 25 44.01 -10.95 -29.38
C GLY A 25 43.64 -12.35 -28.89
N GLY A 26 44.37 -13.37 -29.32
CA GLY A 26 44.23 -14.75 -28.87
C GLY A 26 44.57 -14.92 -27.38
N GLY A 27 45.59 -14.23 -26.88
CA GLY A 27 45.96 -14.23 -25.45
C GLY A 27 44.93 -13.49 -24.58
N LEU A 28 44.35 -12.39 -25.06
CA LEU A 28 43.24 -11.70 -24.40
C LEU A 28 41.98 -12.58 -24.37
N TYR A 29 41.67 -13.26 -25.48
CA TYR A 29 40.54 -14.19 -25.56
C TYR A 29 40.74 -15.42 -24.67
N LEU A 30 41.94 -16.03 -24.68
CA LEU A 30 42.29 -17.18 -23.83
C LEU A 30 42.38 -16.82 -22.34
N SER A 31 42.68 -15.57 -21.99
CA SER A 31 42.75 -15.11 -20.59
C SER A 31 41.41 -14.66 -20.01
N SER A 32 40.42 -14.31 -20.84
CA SER A 32 39.07 -13.99 -20.38
C SER A 32 38.26 -15.24 -20.01
N PHE A 33 38.44 -16.37 -20.70
CA PHE A 33 37.77 -17.64 -20.36
C PHE A 33 37.96 -18.11 -18.91
N PRO A 34 39.19 -18.19 -18.36
CA PRO A 34 39.38 -18.59 -16.97
C PRO A 34 38.84 -17.55 -15.98
N LYS A 35 38.76 -16.26 -16.34
CA LYS A 35 38.12 -15.24 -15.50
C LYS A 35 36.60 -15.40 -15.46
N ALA A 36 35.98 -15.56 -16.63
CA ALA A 36 34.55 -15.82 -16.73
C ALA A 36 34.17 -17.14 -16.04
N ALA A 37 34.95 -18.21 -16.26
CA ALA A 37 34.71 -19.50 -15.61
C ALA A 37 34.87 -19.45 -14.08
N ARG A 38 35.84 -18.69 -13.57
CA ARG A 38 35.99 -18.47 -12.12
C ARG A 38 34.83 -17.66 -11.53
N ALA A 39 34.41 -16.58 -12.21
CA ALA A 39 33.24 -15.80 -11.79
C ALA A 39 31.96 -16.66 -11.78
N GLN A 40 31.78 -17.52 -12.79
CA GLN A 40 30.65 -18.46 -12.80
C GLN A 40 30.70 -19.47 -11.66
N GLU A 41 31.88 -19.96 -11.27
CA GLU A 41 32.00 -20.86 -10.12
C GLU A 41 31.69 -20.15 -8.80
N GLU A 42 32.13 -18.90 -8.66
CA GLU A 42 31.78 -18.04 -7.52
C GLU A 42 30.27 -17.78 -7.45
N TYR A 43 29.63 -17.42 -8.57
CA TYR A 43 28.18 -17.25 -8.66
C TYR A 43 27.43 -18.54 -8.33
N ARG A 44 27.89 -19.69 -8.82
CA ARG A 44 27.29 -21.00 -8.50
C ARG A 44 27.36 -21.28 -7.01
N SER A 45 28.48 -20.97 -6.35
CA SER A 45 28.61 -21.12 -4.89
C SER A 45 27.70 -20.14 -4.14
N ARG A 46 27.70 -18.86 -4.56
CA ARG A 46 26.93 -17.78 -3.92
C ARG A 46 25.42 -18.00 -4.03
N PHE A 47 24.94 -18.44 -5.19
CA PHE A 47 23.51 -18.53 -5.51
C PHE A 47 22.92 -19.93 -5.32
N ALA A 48 23.73 -20.93 -4.97
CA ALA A 48 23.27 -22.32 -4.75
C ALA A 48 22.10 -22.44 -3.76
N GLY A 49 22.05 -21.57 -2.75
CA GLY A 49 21.01 -21.56 -1.71
C GLY A 49 19.72 -20.83 -2.08
N VAL A 50 19.69 -20.12 -3.22
CA VAL A 50 18.54 -19.31 -3.66
C VAL A 50 17.98 -19.75 -5.01
N LEU A 51 18.82 -19.85 -6.05
CA LEU A 51 18.37 -20.27 -7.38
C LEU A 51 19.51 -20.94 -8.13
N LYS A 52 19.42 -22.26 -8.29
CA LYS A 52 20.42 -23.04 -9.00
C LYS A 52 20.24 -22.90 -10.53
N CYS A 53 21.24 -22.31 -11.17
CA CYS A 53 21.34 -22.12 -12.61
C CYS A 53 22.67 -22.67 -13.14
N ASN A 54 22.73 -22.88 -14.46
CA ASN A 54 23.95 -23.31 -15.14
C ASN A 54 24.92 -22.14 -15.31
N SER A 55 24.43 -20.96 -15.68
CA SER A 55 25.21 -19.72 -15.75
C SER A 55 24.44 -18.53 -15.21
N TYR A 56 25.16 -17.48 -14.84
CA TYR A 56 24.61 -16.22 -14.34
C TYR A 56 25.26 -15.05 -15.08
N GLU A 57 24.49 -14.02 -15.36
CA GLU A 57 24.96 -12.80 -16.00
C GLU A 57 24.65 -11.62 -15.09
N LEU A 58 25.66 -10.78 -14.82
CA LEU A 58 25.45 -9.53 -14.11
C LEU A 58 24.71 -8.56 -15.03
N LEU A 59 23.59 -8.02 -14.55
CA LEU A 59 22.79 -7.06 -15.28
C LEU A 59 23.43 -5.67 -15.16
N ASP A 60 23.85 -5.12 -16.31
CA ASP A 60 24.35 -3.75 -16.41
C ASP A 60 23.22 -2.85 -16.92
N SER A 61 22.62 -2.06 -16.03
CA SER A 61 21.50 -1.17 -16.35
C SER A 61 21.60 0.13 -15.54
N PRO A 62 21.46 1.30 -16.18
CA PRO A 62 21.46 2.59 -15.48
C PRO A 62 20.27 2.76 -14.53
N ILE A 63 19.25 1.90 -14.64
CA ILE A 63 18.10 1.91 -13.71
C ILE A 63 18.54 1.47 -12.32
N ILE A 64 19.54 0.59 -12.20
CA ILE A 64 20.04 0.10 -10.90
C ILE A 64 20.57 1.27 -10.06
N ASP A 65 21.19 2.27 -10.68
CA ASP A 65 21.72 3.46 -10.00
C ASP A 65 20.62 4.30 -9.30
N ASN A 66 19.36 4.15 -9.69
CA ASN A 66 18.23 4.82 -9.02
C ASN A 66 17.83 4.11 -7.70
N TYR A 67 18.30 2.89 -7.48
CA TYR A 67 17.96 2.05 -6.33
C TYR A 67 19.16 1.88 -5.42
N LYS A 68 19.33 2.83 -4.48
CA LYS A 68 20.43 2.84 -3.49
C LYS A 68 20.54 1.55 -2.67
N ASP A 69 19.43 0.86 -2.47
CA ASP A 69 19.32 -0.34 -1.63
C ASP A 69 19.67 -1.61 -2.41
N ILE A 70 19.72 -1.55 -3.76
CA ILE A 70 20.13 -2.67 -4.61
C ILE A 70 21.62 -2.54 -4.95
N ARG A 71 22.40 -3.56 -4.60
CA ARG A 71 23.84 -3.59 -4.90
C ARG A 71 24.11 -4.10 -6.31
N GLU A 72 23.55 -5.27 -6.62
CA GLU A 72 23.80 -5.99 -7.88
C GLU A 72 22.57 -6.82 -8.27
N VAL A 73 22.37 -6.99 -9.58
CA VAL A 73 21.29 -7.83 -10.12
C VAL A 73 21.85 -8.81 -11.12
N TYR A 74 21.38 -10.05 -11.06
CA TYR A 74 21.85 -11.13 -11.92
C TYR A 74 20.69 -11.83 -12.63
N ILE A 75 20.92 -12.30 -13.85
CA ILE A 75 20.01 -13.19 -14.57
C ILE A 75 20.61 -14.59 -14.59
N GLY A 76 19.86 -15.58 -14.12
CA GLY A 76 20.26 -16.98 -14.14
C GLY A 76 19.70 -17.73 -15.35
N TYR A 77 20.51 -18.57 -15.98
CA TYR A 77 20.14 -19.36 -17.17
C TYR A 77 20.29 -20.87 -16.93
N ASP A 78 19.47 -21.67 -17.59
CA ASP A 78 19.57 -23.13 -17.56
C ASP A 78 20.67 -23.70 -18.49
N GLU A 79 20.70 -25.02 -18.65
CA GLU A 79 21.67 -25.70 -19.52
C GLU A 79 21.44 -25.39 -21.01
N GLU A 80 20.22 -25.02 -21.40
CA GLU A 80 19.82 -24.71 -22.77
C GLU A 80 19.99 -23.23 -23.10
N GLY A 81 20.28 -22.40 -22.09
CA GLY A 81 20.46 -20.95 -22.20
C GLY A 81 19.16 -20.17 -22.05
N ALA A 82 18.08 -20.78 -21.58
CA ALA A 82 16.83 -20.09 -21.27
C ALA A 82 16.91 -19.41 -19.89
N PRO A 83 16.37 -18.19 -19.73
CA PRO A 83 16.40 -17.50 -18.46
C PRO A 83 15.45 -18.17 -17.46
N LYS A 84 15.95 -18.43 -16.25
CA LYS A 84 15.20 -19.04 -15.14
C LYS A 84 14.67 -18.02 -14.14
N GLY A 85 15.39 -16.91 -13.96
CA GLY A 85 15.00 -15.90 -12.98
C GLY A 85 16.08 -14.87 -12.71
N TYR A 86 15.68 -13.89 -11.90
CA TYR A 86 16.52 -12.81 -11.43
C TYR A 86 17.00 -13.13 -10.02
N ILE A 87 18.23 -12.72 -9.70
CA ILE A 87 18.78 -12.77 -8.35
C ILE A 87 19.21 -11.35 -8.01
N ILE A 88 18.58 -10.75 -7.01
CA ILE A 88 18.78 -9.37 -6.62
C ILE A 88 19.47 -9.37 -5.26
N ASP A 89 20.61 -8.69 -5.21
CA ASP A 89 21.36 -8.37 -4.00
C ASP A 89 20.86 -7.03 -3.46
N VAL A 90 20.18 -7.07 -2.32
CA VAL A 90 19.48 -5.92 -1.71
C VAL A 90 19.84 -5.79 -0.23
N THR A 91 20.13 -4.57 0.21
CA THR A 91 20.34 -4.22 1.62
C THR A 91 19.38 -3.09 1.99
N CYS A 92 18.43 -3.37 2.87
CA CYS A 92 17.49 -2.36 3.36
C CYS A 92 17.87 -1.92 4.76
N SER A 93 17.51 -0.69 5.10
CA SER A 93 17.67 -0.14 6.44
C SER A 93 16.33 0.30 7.01
N ASP A 94 16.12 0.12 8.31
CA ASP A 94 14.97 0.68 9.04
C ASP A 94 15.22 2.13 9.48
N GLU A 95 14.26 2.72 10.20
CA GLU A 95 14.32 4.08 10.74
C GLU A 95 15.47 4.28 11.77
N TYR A 96 15.94 3.20 12.39
CA TYR A 96 17.03 3.18 13.34
C TYR A 96 18.39 2.85 12.68
N ALA A 97 18.43 2.83 11.35
CA ALA A 97 19.59 2.45 10.54
C ALA A 97 20.09 1.01 10.76
N GLN A 98 19.25 0.12 11.30
CA GLN A 98 19.50 -1.32 11.33
C GLN A 98 19.26 -1.90 9.94
N GLN A 99 20.11 -2.85 9.55
CA GLN A 99 20.24 -3.33 8.18
C GLN A 99 19.93 -4.82 8.09
N LEU A 100 19.29 -5.18 6.98
CA LEU A 100 19.12 -6.57 6.55
C LEU A 100 19.53 -6.69 5.09
N HIS A 101 20.51 -7.55 4.83
CA HIS A 101 21.03 -7.82 3.50
C HIS A 101 20.57 -9.19 2.99
N LEU A 102 19.74 -9.18 1.95
CA LEU A 102 19.18 -10.37 1.34
C LEU A 102 19.67 -10.57 -0.09
N LEU A 103 19.88 -11.83 -0.45
CA LEU A 103 19.77 -12.27 -1.84
C LEU A 103 18.37 -12.82 -2.07
N VAL A 104 17.63 -12.20 -2.98
CA VAL A 104 16.27 -12.60 -3.34
C VAL A 104 16.25 -13.12 -4.77
N ALA A 105 15.78 -14.34 -4.98
CA ALA A 105 15.60 -14.93 -6.30
C ALA A 105 14.13 -14.91 -6.72
N ILE A 106 13.87 -14.30 -7.87
CA ILE A 106 12.53 -14.12 -8.45
C ILE A 106 12.47 -14.87 -9.79
N ASP A 107 11.39 -15.60 -10.00
CA ASP A 107 11.11 -16.30 -11.25
C ASP A 107 11.01 -15.34 -12.44
N TYR A 108 11.55 -15.77 -13.58
CA TYR A 108 11.62 -14.92 -14.77
C TYR A 108 10.26 -14.51 -15.33
N GLU A 109 9.25 -15.40 -15.27
CA GLU A 109 7.95 -15.18 -15.91
C GLU A 109 6.85 -14.81 -14.91
N SER A 110 6.84 -15.46 -13.75
CA SER A 110 5.70 -15.40 -12.82
C SER A 110 5.83 -14.35 -11.71
N ALA A 111 6.99 -13.69 -11.61
CA ALA A 111 7.33 -12.80 -10.50
C ALA A 111 7.16 -13.47 -9.12
N THR A 112 7.38 -14.78 -9.06
CA THR A 112 7.30 -15.57 -7.81
C THR A 112 8.66 -15.67 -7.14
N ILE A 113 8.69 -15.60 -5.82
CA ILE A 113 9.91 -15.77 -5.04
C ILE A 113 10.30 -17.26 -5.06
N LYS A 114 11.47 -17.57 -5.62
CA LYS A 114 12.03 -18.94 -5.71
C LYS A 114 13.06 -19.24 -4.63
N GLY A 115 13.68 -18.21 -4.07
CA GLY A 115 14.71 -18.37 -3.05
C GLY A 115 15.02 -17.07 -2.35
N MET A 116 15.49 -17.18 -1.11
CA MET A 116 15.95 -16.06 -0.30
C MET A 116 17.07 -16.54 0.64
N THR A 117 18.12 -15.75 0.84
CA THR A 117 19.11 -15.99 1.89
C THR A 117 19.60 -14.67 2.47
N HIS A 118 19.91 -14.67 3.77
CA HIS A 118 20.54 -13.57 4.49
C HIS A 118 22.06 -13.65 4.32
N ILE A 119 22.69 -12.49 4.11
CA ILE A 119 24.14 -12.32 4.06
C ILE A 119 24.55 -11.46 5.25
N GLU A 120 25.23 -12.06 6.21
CA GLU A 120 25.71 -11.40 7.44
C GLU A 120 26.96 -10.54 7.16
N ASP A 121 26.81 -9.45 6.40
CA ASP A 121 27.89 -8.48 6.10
C ASP A 121 27.56 -7.04 6.49
N GLU A 122 26.45 -6.82 7.19
CA GLU A 122 25.92 -5.50 7.47
C GLU A 122 26.74 -4.73 8.52
N SER A 123 26.73 -3.41 8.40
CA SER A 123 27.46 -2.54 9.35
C SER A 123 26.72 -2.40 10.67
N VAL A 124 25.39 -2.41 10.63
CA VAL A 124 24.50 -2.35 11.79
C VAL A 124 23.41 -3.41 11.56
N PRO A 125 23.64 -4.69 11.86
CA PRO A 125 22.67 -5.74 11.56
C PRO A 125 21.43 -5.64 12.46
N ILE A 126 20.26 -5.91 11.89
CA ILE A 126 19.02 -6.11 12.65
C ILE A 126 19.10 -7.39 13.49
N SER A 127 18.48 -7.40 14.67
CA SER A 127 18.43 -8.59 15.52
C SER A 127 17.59 -9.68 14.86
N LEU A 128 18.27 -10.74 14.38
CA LEU A 128 17.64 -11.84 13.66
C LEU A 128 18.36 -13.17 13.93
N ALA A 129 17.68 -14.11 14.60
CA ALA A 129 18.22 -15.45 14.82
C ALA A 129 18.04 -16.35 13.58
N SER A 130 18.89 -17.37 13.43
CA SER A 130 18.88 -18.23 12.22
C SER A 130 17.57 -19.02 12.03
N ASP A 131 16.90 -19.39 13.11
CA ASP A 131 15.60 -20.06 13.10
C ASP A 131 14.46 -19.10 12.72
N GLN A 132 14.52 -17.85 13.21
CA GLN A 132 13.62 -16.77 12.82
C GLN A 132 13.77 -16.45 11.33
N PHE A 133 15.01 -16.31 10.82
CA PHE A 133 15.23 -16.10 9.39
C PHE A 133 14.71 -17.26 8.55
N LYS A 134 14.86 -18.51 9.02
CA LYS A 134 14.30 -19.68 8.33
C LYS A 134 12.77 -19.62 8.27
N ALA A 135 12.11 -19.15 9.33
CA ALA A 135 10.66 -18.93 9.34
C ALA A 135 10.26 -17.82 8.36
N ILE A 136 10.98 -16.68 8.35
CA ILE A 136 10.77 -15.58 7.41
C ILE A 136 10.91 -16.11 5.98
N LYS A 137 12.04 -16.74 5.65
CA LYS A 137 12.26 -17.35 4.33
C LYS A 137 11.09 -18.25 3.91
N THR A 138 10.60 -19.08 4.83
CA THR A 138 9.51 -20.03 4.55
C THR A 138 8.20 -19.32 4.22
N SER A 139 7.87 -18.19 4.86
CA SER A 139 6.62 -17.46 4.57
C SER A 139 6.61 -16.80 3.18
N PHE A 140 7.79 -16.44 2.66
CA PHE A 140 7.94 -15.80 1.34
C PHE A 140 8.04 -16.79 0.17
N MET A 141 8.49 -18.03 0.38
CA MET A 141 8.70 -18.97 -0.74
C MET A 141 7.40 -19.24 -1.51
N GLY A 142 7.45 -19.05 -2.82
CA GLY A 142 6.32 -19.28 -3.73
C GLY A 142 5.29 -18.14 -3.79
N LYS A 143 5.47 -17.06 -3.03
CA LYS A 143 4.62 -15.87 -3.08
C LYS A 143 4.95 -15.04 -4.32
N ARG A 144 3.94 -14.36 -4.89
CA ARG A 144 4.13 -13.39 -5.98
C ARG A 144 4.42 -12.03 -5.37
N ILE A 145 5.37 -11.30 -5.94
CA ILE A 145 5.66 -9.92 -5.53
C ILE A 145 4.72 -8.95 -6.26
N PRO A 146 4.36 -7.81 -5.65
CA PRO A 146 4.74 -7.38 -4.30
C PRO A 146 3.94 -8.06 -3.20
N VAL A 147 4.45 -8.00 -1.97
CA VAL A 147 3.90 -8.70 -0.81
C VAL A 147 3.55 -7.74 0.33
N ALA A 148 2.52 -8.09 1.11
CA ALA A 148 2.14 -7.39 2.35
C ALA A 148 1.91 -8.38 3.50
N PHE A 149 1.75 -7.88 4.74
CA PHE A 149 1.45 -8.76 5.87
C PHE A 149 -0.01 -9.21 5.92
N THR A 150 -0.26 -10.40 6.46
CA THR A 150 -1.61 -10.94 6.69
C THR A 150 -2.33 -10.30 7.88
N GLY A 151 -1.71 -9.37 8.61
CA GLY A 151 -2.26 -8.60 9.74
C GLY A 151 -1.21 -7.67 10.35
N ASN A 152 -1.61 -6.78 11.27
CA ASN A 152 -0.65 -5.93 11.99
C ASN A 152 0.39 -6.78 12.72
N ILE A 153 1.66 -6.42 12.54
CA ILE A 153 2.73 -6.92 13.40
C ILE A 153 2.39 -6.44 14.81
N THR A 154 1.97 -7.34 15.69
CA THR A 154 1.93 -7.06 17.12
C THR A 154 3.38 -6.95 17.58
N ASP A 155 3.91 -5.74 17.52
CA ASP A 155 5.13 -5.38 18.20
C ASP A 155 4.83 -5.45 19.69
N GLU A 156 5.23 -6.55 20.36
CA GLU A 156 5.19 -6.63 21.83
C GLU A 156 6.19 -5.66 22.50
N GLU A 157 6.92 -4.83 21.75
CA GLU A 157 7.82 -3.80 22.30
C GLU A 157 7.85 -2.52 21.45
N GLU A 158 6.79 -1.71 21.50
CA GLU A 158 6.90 -0.26 21.25
C GLU A 158 6.26 0.50 22.41
N THR A 159 7.09 0.88 23.38
CA THR A 159 6.70 1.80 24.46
C THR A 159 6.86 3.22 23.93
N ASP A 160 5.88 4.08 24.25
CA ASP A 160 5.90 5.56 24.12
C ASP A 160 5.49 6.20 22.78
N ARG A 161 4.39 5.73 22.17
CA ARG A 161 3.47 6.64 21.44
C ARG A 161 2.31 6.98 22.37
N GLU A 162 1.98 8.26 22.57
CA GLU A 162 0.73 8.64 23.23
C GLU A 162 -0.42 8.08 22.41
N GLU A 163 -0.95 6.95 22.86
CA GLU A 163 -2.05 6.25 22.23
C GLU A 163 -3.31 7.12 22.27
N VAL A 164 -3.66 7.70 21.12
CA VAL A 164 -5.00 8.25 20.94
C VAL A 164 -5.96 7.07 20.79
N ILE A 165 -6.52 6.61 21.91
CA ILE A 165 -7.68 5.73 21.91
C ILE A 165 -8.91 6.62 21.69
N ILE A 166 -9.61 6.44 20.57
CA ILE A 166 -10.94 7.03 20.42
C ILE A 166 -11.90 6.17 21.25
N ASN A 167 -12.01 6.49 22.53
CA ASN A 167 -12.93 5.80 23.43
C ASN A 167 -14.37 5.91 22.88
N GLY A 168 -15.00 4.76 22.61
CA GLY A 168 -16.40 4.68 22.20
C GLY A 168 -16.68 4.20 20.78
N LEU A 169 -15.66 3.81 19.99
CA LEU A 169 -15.90 3.16 18.69
C LEU A 169 -16.16 1.66 18.86
N HIS A 170 -17.20 1.15 18.21
CA HIS A 170 -17.51 -0.28 18.17
C HIS A 170 -16.71 -0.96 17.06
N ASP A 171 -16.17 -2.15 17.34
CA ASP A 171 -15.47 -2.95 16.34
C ASP A 171 -16.43 -3.44 15.23
N GLY A 172 -15.93 -3.47 13.99
CA GLY A 172 -16.64 -3.92 12.80
C GLY A 172 -16.33 -3.11 11.55
N ILE A 173 -17.02 -3.44 10.46
CA ILE A 173 -16.89 -2.77 9.17
C ILE A 173 -18.03 -1.76 9.00
N TYR A 174 -17.67 -0.54 8.63
CA TYR A 174 -18.54 0.62 8.44
C TYR A 174 -18.40 1.12 7.02
N PHE A 175 -19.51 1.54 6.42
CA PHE A 175 -19.56 1.92 5.01
C PHE A 175 -20.42 3.15 4.82
N ALA A 176 -19.96 4.04 3.95
CA ALA A 176 -20.71 5.19 3.46
C ALA A 176 -20.39 5.41 1.97
N GLN A 177 -21.41 5.76 1.19
CA GLN A 177 -21.23 6.21 -0.20
C GLN A 177 -21.94 7.54 -0.42
N SER A 178 -21.42 8.30 -1.38
CA SER A 178 -22.03 9.53 -1.83
C SER A 178 -23.41 9.28 -2.42
N ILE A 179 -24.30 10.25 -2.21
CA ILE A 179 -25.65 10.25 -2.80
C ILE A 179 -25.60 10.66 -4.27
N THR A 180 -24.56 11.37 -4.69
CA THR A 180 -24.39 11.89 -6.05
C THR A 180 -23.15 11.33 -6.74
N SER A 181 -23.24 11.15 -8.05
CA SER A 181 -22.05 10.91 -8.86
C SER A 181 -21.31 12.22 -9.17
N ASP A 182 -20.01 12.13 -9.36
CA ASP A 182 -19.19 13.19 -9.93
C ASP A 182 -19.50 13.43 -11.43
N SER A 183 -18.76 14.37 -12.02
CA SER A 183 -18.87 14.71 -13.45
C SER A 183 -18.45 13.58 -14.41
N SER A 184 -17.69 12.59 -13.93
CA SER A 184 -17.25 11.40 -14.66
C SER A 184 -18.16 10.20 -14.45
N GLY A 185 -19.25 10.36 -13.69
CA GLY A 185 -20.23 9.31 -13.41
C GLY A 185 -19.81 8.35 -12.30
N TYR A 186 -18.82 8.69 -11.48
CA TYR A 186 -18.39 7.87 -10.35
C TYR A 186 -19.04 8.33 -9.04
N ILE A 187 -19.43 7.38 -8.20
CA ILE A 187 -19.99 7.58 -6.86
C ILE A 187 -18.94 7.13 -5.86
N ASP A 188 -18.35 8.08 -5.13
CA ASP A 188 -17.37 7.81 -4.08
C ASP A 188 -17.97 7.01 -2.93
N TYR A 189 -17.19 6.08 -2.39
CA TYR A 189 -17.49 5.35 -1.18
C TYR A 189 -16.25 5.23 -0.30
N VAL A 190 -16.50 5.17 1.01
CA VAL A 190 -15.50 4.86 2.02
C VAL A 190 -15.97 3.66 2.84
N GLU A 191 -15.05 2.74 3.06
CA GLU A 191 -15.20 1.63 3.99
C GLU A 191 -14.13 1.76 5.06
N ILE A 192 -14.54 1.74 6.33
CA ILE A 192 -13.64 1.78 7.48
C ILE A 192 -13.87 0.53 8.33
N GLU A 193 -12.79 -0.16 8.64
CA GLU A 193 -12.79 -1.23 9.62
C GLU A 193 -12.25 -0.72 10.95
N ILE A 194 -13.00 -0.96 12.02
CA ILE A 194 -12.59 -0.66 13.39
C ILE A 194 -12.22 -1.96 14.12
N VAL A 195 -11.03 -1.99 14.70
CA VAL A 195 -10.54 -3.09 15.54
C VAL A 195 -9.99 -2.51 16.83
N SER A 196 -10.42 -3.05 17.97
CA SER A 196 -10.03 -2.55 19.30
C SER A 196 -10.26 -1.05 19.46
N GLY A 197 -11.38 -0.54 18.91
CA GLY A 197 -11.74 0.88 18.97
C GLY A 197 -10.86 1.83 18.14
N ARG A 198 -10.08 1.32 17.18
CA ARG A 198 -9.21 2.09 16.28
C ARG A 198 -9.55 1.85 14.82
N VAL A 199 -9.31 2.85 13.97
CA VAL A 199 -9.31 2.71 12.51
C VAL A 199 -8.18 1.78 12.11
N ALA A 200 -8.54 0.57 11.68
CA ALA A 200 -7.63 -0.47 11.27
C ALA A 200 -7.43 -0.40 9.76
N HIS A 201 -8.52 -0.53 8.98
CA HIS A 201 -8.48 -0.48 7.52
C HIS A 201 -9.33 0.67 7.00
N VAL A 202 -8.88 1.31 5.92
CA VAL A 202 -9.66 2.31 5.18
C VAL A 202 -9.55 2.00 3.70
N THR A 203 -10.69 1.90 3.02
CA THR A 203 -10.77 1.88 1.57
C THR A 203 -11.55 3.11 1.12
N TRP A 204 -10.97 3.90 0.23
CA TRP A 204 -11.66 4.95 -0.52
C TRP A 204 -11.58 4.61 -2.00
N ASP A 205 -12.71 4.37 -2.63
CA ASP A 205 -12.84 4.18 -4.08
C ASP A 205 -14.17 4.72 -4.57
N ALA A 206 -14.46 4.57 -5.85
CA ALA A 206 -15.71 5.00 -6.43
C ALA A 206 -16.22 4.02 -7.48
N VAL A 207 -17.53 3.75 -7.44
CA VAL A 207 -18.22 2.90 -8.41
C VAL A 207 -18.83 3.75 -9.52
N ASN A 208 -18.79 3.28 -10.76
CA ASN A 208 -19.44 4.01 -11.84
C ASN A 208 -20.96 3.77 -11.84
N VAL A 209 -21.74 4.78 -12.23
CA VAL A 209 -23.19 4.67 -12.44
C VAL A 209 -23.55 3.65 -13.53
N ASP A 210 -22.63 3.38 -14.46
CA ASP A 210 -22.69 2.23 -15.34
C ASP A 210 -22.09 1.01 -14.61
N PRO A 211 -22.91 0.01 -14.21
CA PRO A 211 -22.43 -1.14 -13.45
C PRO A 211 -21.46 -2.05 -14.23
N THR A 212 -21.29 -1.82 -15.54
CA THR A 212 -20.34 -2.56 -16.38
C THR A 212 -18.97 -1.89 -16.47
N THR A 213 -18.84 -0.67 -15.95
CA THR A 213 -17.58 0.07 -15.94
C THR A 213 -16.79 -0.26 -14.67
N GLU A 214 -15.48 -0.39 -14.84
CA GLU A 214 -14.53 -0.62 -13.75
C GLU A 214 -14.63 0.46 -12.66
N ASN A 215 -14.36 0.07 -11.41
CA ASN A 215 -14.24 1.00 -10.29
C ASN A 215 -13.07 1.97 -10.54
N ARG A 216 -13.12 3.16 -9.95
CA ARG A 216 -12.20 4.26 -10.29
C ARG A 216 -10.74 3.90 -10.07
N ALA A 217 -10.43 3.07 -9.06
CA ALA A 217 -9.12 2.45 -8.88
C ALA A 217 -8.62 1.70 -10.11
N GLN A 218 -9.41 0.72 -10.56
CA GLN A 218 -9.07 -0.15 -11.68
C GLN A 218 -9.01 0.63 -13.00
N ALA A 219 -9.99 1.51 -13.22
CA ALA A 219 -9.99 2.41 -14.37
C ALA A 219 -8.76 3.33 -14.37
N SER A 220 -8.27 3.75 -13.20
CA SER A 220 -7.08 4.59 -13.11
C SER A 220 -5.79 3.82 -13.36
N LEU A 221 -5.71 2.54 -12.97
CA LEU A 221 -4.57 1.66 -13.24
C LEU A 221 -4.51 1.31 -14.74
N SER A 222 -5.65 0.96 -15.34
CA SER A 222 -5.77 0.70 -16.78
C SER A 222 -5.59 1.96 -17.66
N GLY A 223 -5.59 3.15 -17.04
CA GLY A 223 -5.46 4.44 -17.70
C GLY A 223 -6.73 4.95 -18.37
N ALA A 224 -7.86 4.26 -18.17
CA ALA A 224 -9.21 4.66 -18.59
C ALA A 224 -9.76 5.86 -17.80
N TYR A 225 -9.29 6.04 -16.55
CA TYR A 225 -9.52 7.23 -15.73
C TYR A 225 -8.20 7.97 -15.51
N ARG A 226 -8.23 9.30 -15.58
CA ARG A 226 -7.06 10.17 -15.40
C ARG A 226 -7.41 11.36 -14.53
N ILE A 227 -6.52 11.65 -13.59
CA ILE A 227 -6.56 12.82 -12.72
C ILE A 227 -5.19 13.53 -12.76
N SER A 228 -5.14 14.78 -12.29
CA SER A 228 -3.87 15.49 -12.13
C SER A 228 -2.99 14.82 -11.09
N GLY A 229 -1.66 14.93 -11.24
CA GLY A 229 -0.70 14.37 -10.30
C GLY A 229 -0.48 12.87 -10.49
N LEU A 230 -0.41 12.13 -9.38
CA LEU A 230 -0.33 10.68 -9.40
C LEU A 230 -1.64 10.08 -9.93
N ASN A 231 -1.63 8.81 -10.31
CA ASN A 231 -2.88 8.14 -10.68
C ASN A 231 -3.84 8.12 -9.46
N TRP A 232 -5.15 8.02 -9.70
CA TRP A 232 -6.14 8.08 -8.62
C TRP A 232 -5.91 6.97 -7.59
N ALA A 233 -5.51 5.76 -8.02
CA ALA A 233 -5.34 4.62 -7.11
C ALA A 233 -4.24 4.85 -6.10
N THR A 234 -3.17 5.54 -6.49
CA THR A 234 -2.11 5.97 -5.59
C THR A 234 -2.57 7.11 -4.68
N GLN A 235 -3.31 8.10 -5.21
CA GLN A 235 -3.79 9.22 -4.40
C GLN A 235 -4.79 8.80 -3.32
N SER A 236 -5.73 7.92 -3.64
CA SER A 236 -6.69 7.41 -2.67
C SER A 236 -6.03 6.54 -1.62
N TYR A 237 -5.05 5.71 -2.01
CA TYR A 237 -4.25 4.93 -1.09
C TYR A 237 -3.51 5.81 -0.07
N ASN A 238 -2.79 6.84 -0.52
CA ASN A 238 -2.06 7.76 0.36
C ASN A 238 -3.00 8.42 1.37
N MET A 239 -4.21 8.76 0.93
CA MET A 239 -5.23 9.37 1.79
C MET A 239 -5.79 8.39 2.83
N CYS A 240 -6.03 7.14 2.44
CA CYS A 240 -6.46 6.08 3.36
C CYS A 240 -5.39 5.82 4.43
N HIS A 241 -4.13 5.74 4.03
CA HIS A 241 -3.00 5.56 4.94
C HIS A 241 -2.89 6.71 5.94
N ALA A 242 -3.00 7.95 5.45
CA ALA A 242 -2.98 9.12 6.32
C ALA A 242 -4.10 9.07 7.37
N LEU A 243 -5.31 8.63 7.02
CA LEU A 243 -6.41 8.48 7.98
C LEU A 243 -6.12 7.40 9.04
N ILE A 244 -5.49 6.30 8.66
CA ILE A 244 -5.05 5.25 9.60
C ILE A 244 -4.02 5.83 10.58
N GLU A 245 -3.10 6.68 10.14
CA GLU A 245 -2.11 7.28 11.03
C GLU A 245 -2.73 8.29 12.01
N VAL A 246 -3.58 9.19 11.49
CA VAL A 246 -4.10 10.30 12.31
C VAL A 246 -5.35 9.92 13.11
N GLN A 247 -6.03 8.83 12.76
CA GLN A 247 -7.26 8.30 13.38
C GLN A 247 -8.48 9.26 13.40
N ASP A 248 -8.33 10.51 12.95
CA ASP A 248 -9.39 11.52 12.87
C ASP A 248 -9.35 12.24 11.49
N PRO A 249 -10.42 12.16 10.67
CA PRO A 249 -10.49 12.81 9.36
C PRO A 249 -10.20 14.31 9.39
N LYS A 250 -10.48 14.99 10.52
CA LYS A 250 -10.20 16.43 10.66
C LYS A 250 -8.72 16.76 10.65
N LEU A 251 -7.88 15.82 11.08
CA LEU A 251 -6.42 15.98 11.11
C LEU A 251 -5.77 15.86 9.73
N LEU A 252 -6.54 15.46 8.70
CA LEU A 252 -6.11 15.50 7.30
C LEU A 252 -5.98 16.94 6.77
N ASN A 253 -6.41 17.94 7.56
CA ASN A 253 -6.22 19.37 7.31
C ASN A 253 -6.64 19.79 5.90
N MET A 254 -7.86 19.40 5.52
CA MET A 254 -8.47 19.81 4.27
C MET A 254 -8.59 21.33 4.19
N LYS A 255 -8.12 21.91 3.09
CA LYS A 255 -8.22 23.33 2.78
C LYS A 255 -9.59 23.66 2.18
N SER A 256 -9.91 24.95 2.13
CA SER A 256 -11.15 25.45 1.52
C SER A 256 -11.28 25.15 0.02
N ASP A 257 -10.17 24.91 -0.69
CA ASP A 257 -10.19 24.47 -2.09
C ASP A 257 -10.47 22.97 -2.26
N GLY A 258 -10.55 22.21 -1.17
CA GLY A 258 -10.77 20.76 -1.17
C GLY A 258 -9.49 19.92 -1.19
N THR A 259 -8.30 20.53 -1.24
CA THR A 259 -7.02 19.78 -1.22
C THR A 259 -6.43 19.69 0.19
N THR A 260 -5.39 18.88 0.37
CA THR A 260 -4.55 18.87 1.57
C THR A 260 -3.09 19.21 1.25
N ALA A 261 -2.34 19.66 2.25
CA ALA A 261 -0.87 19.76 2.18
C ALA A 261 -0.17 18.81 3.15
N VAL A 262 -0.93 18.01 3.90
CA VAL A 262 -0.39 17.10 4.92
C VAL A 262 -0.11 15.72 4.33
N VAL A 263 -0.84 15.34 3.28
CA VAL A 263 -0.68 14.05 2.62
C VAL A 263 0.06 14.23 1.29
N ASP A 264 1.29 13.72 1.23
CA ASP A 264 2.14 13.82 0.05
C ASP A 264 1.58 13.04 -1.14
N GLY A 265 1.78 13.57 -2.34
CA GLY A 265 1.32 12.96 -3.59
C GLY A 265 -0.18 13.10 -3.87
N VAL A 266 -0.96 13.63 -2.92
CA VAL A 266 -2.40 13.88 -3.11
C VAL A 266 -2.64 15.30 -3.62
N THR A 267 -3.26 15.36 -4.79
CA THR A 267 -3.62 16.61 -5.51
C THR A 267 -5.10 16.66 -5.88
N CYS A 268 -5.84 15.59 -5.65
CA CYS A 268 -7.28 15.52 -5.85
C CYS A 268 -8.04 16.28 -4.76
N ASP A 269 -9.33 16.51 -5.02
CA ASP A 269 -10.29 16.95 -4.02
C ASP A 269 -10.51 15.82 -3.01
N ILE A 270 -10.44 16.12 -1.72
CA ILE A 270 -10.54 15.16 -0.62
C ILE A 270 -11.81 15.36 0.21
N ARG A 271 -12.69 16.30 -0.19
CA ARG A 271 -13.94 16.60 0.53
C ARG A 271 -14.79 15.36 0.73
N GLU A 272 -15.06 14.64 -0.36
CA GLU A 272 -15.87 13.43 -0.32
C GLU A 272 -15.23 12.36 0.58
N PHE A 273 -13.90 12.21 0.57
CA PHE A 273 -13.23 11.28 1.46
C PHE A 273 -13.40 11.64 2.93
N VAL A 274 -13.17 12.90 3.30
CA VAL A 274 -13.27 13.37 4.68
C VAL A 274 -14.71 13.22 5.19
N GLU A 275 -15.69 13.67 4.41
CA GLU A 275 -17.12 13.61 4.79
C GLU A 275 -17.59 12.16 4.98
N LEU A 276 -17.28 11.25 4.04
CA LEU A 276 -17.65 9.84 4.13
C LEU A 276 -16.91 9.10 5.25
N SER A 277 -15.66 9.49 5.54
CA SER A 277 -14.91 8.95 6.67
C SER A 277 -15.50 9.39 8.01
N GLU A 278 -15.91 10.66 8.13
CA GLU A 278 -16.63 11.15 9.32
C GLU A 278 -17.95 10.41 9.52
N GLU A 279 -18.70 10.12 8.45
CA GLU A 279 -19.90 9.28 8.53
C GLU A 279 -19.58 7.89 9.06
N CYS A 280 -18.56 7.23 8.53
CA CYS A 280 -18.16 5.89 8.99
C CYS A 280 -17.75 5.88 10.46
N ILE A 281 -17.04 6.92 10.94
CA ILE A 281 -16.67 7.04 12.35
C ILE A 281 -17.91 7.28 13.24
N GLN A 282 -18.88 8.08 12.80
CA GLN A 282 -20.16 8.25 13.50
C GLN A 282 -20.98 6.94 13.53
N TYR A 283 -20.93 6.18 12.44
CA TYR A 283 -21.54 4.86 12.36
C TYR A 283 -20.86 3.89 13.34
N ALA A 284 -19.53 3.91 13.43
CA ALA A 284 -18.77 3.15 14.42
C ALA A 284 -19.10 3.52 15.86
N ALA A 285 -19.23 4.82 16.17
CA ALA A 285 -19.63 5.27 17.50
C ALA A 285 -21.05 4.84 17.90
N SER A 286 -21.92 4.55 16.93
CA SER A 286 -23.30 4.11 17.17
C SER A 286 -23.53 2.62 16.92
N GLY A 287 -22.50 1.88 16.51
CA GLY A 287 -22.58 0.45 16.17
C GLY A 287 -23.40 0.16 14.90
N TYR A 288 -23.58 1.14 14.01
CA TYR A 288 -24.34 1.02 12.76
C TYR A 288 -23.45 0.43 11.66
N ARG A 289 -23.47 -0.89 11.48
CA ARG A 289 -22.50 -1.61 10.64
C ARG A 289 -22.84 -1.48 9.16
N LYS A 290 -21.90 -1.88 8.29
CA LYS A 290 -22.11 -2.01 6.84
C LYS A 290 -23.40 -2.77 6.51
N THR A 291 -23.71 -3.85 7.23
CA THR A 291 -24.96 -4.60 7.03
C THR A 291 -26.22 -3.77 7.28
N ASP A 292 -26.19 -2.91 8.30
CA ASP A 292 -27.31 -2.00 8.61
C ASP A 292 -27.43 -0.91 7.55
N TYR A 293 -26.28 -0.41 7.06
CA TYR A 293 -26.23 0.53 5.94
C TYR A 293 -26.96 0.01 4.70
N TYR A 294 -26.65 -1.21 4.24
CA TYR A 294 -27.31 -1.79 3.07
C TYR A 294 -28.79 -2.07 3.32
N ALA A 295 -29.18 -2.46 4.53
CA ALA A 295 -30.59 -2.66 4.88
C ALA A 295 -31.39 -1.35 4.80
N ASP A 296 -30.84 -0.26 5.35
CA ASP A 296 -31.43 1.08 5.29
C ASP A 296 -31.43 1.64 3.87
N PHE A 297 -30.38 1.37 3.08
CA PHE A 297 -30.36 1.72 1.65
C PHE A 297 -31.55 1.07 0.92
N ASP A 298 -31.80 -0.21 1.17
CA ASP A 298 -32.95 -0.91 0.60
C ASP A 298 -34.29 -0.33 1.05
N VAL A 299 -34.41 0.17 2.28
CA VAL A 299 -35.60 0.92 2.74
C VAL A 299 -35.79 2.19 1.92
N VAL A 300 -34.71 2.94 1.68
CA VAL A 300 -34.73 4.15 0.86
C VAL A 300 -35.15 3.83 -0.58
N LEU A 301 -34.55 2.81 -1.20
CA LEU A 301 -34.89 2.37 -2.56
C LEU A 301 -36.35 1.91 -2.67
N LYS A 302 -36.85 1.14 -1.70
CA LYS A 302 -38.26 0.72 -1.67
C LYS A 302 -39.20 1.91 -1.59
N SER A 303 -38.86 2.92 -0.80
CA SER A 303 -39.67 4.12 -0.65
C SER A 303 -39.75 4.91 -1.96
N LEU A 304 -38.59 5.17 -2.58
CA LEU A 304 -38.45 6.03 -3.76
C LEU A 304 -38.82 5.33 -5.08
N PHE A 305 -38.39 4.08 -5.26
CA PHE A 305 -38.45 3.36 -6.54
C PHE A 305 -39.26 2.08 -6.50
N LYS A 306 -39.84 1.72 -5.34
CA LYS A 306 -40.69 0.52 -5.16
C LYS A 306 -39.95 -0.79 -5.43
N GLY A 307 -38.65 -0.86 -5.16
CA GLY A 307 -37.82 -2.06 -5.27
C GLY A 307 -36.58 -2.04 -4.37
N THR A 308 -35.92 -3.19 -4.22
CA THR A 308 -34.57 -3.35 -3.64
C THR A 308 -33.49 -3.09 -4.68
N ALA A 309 -32.23 -2.93 -4.24
CA ALA A 309 -31.09 -2.81 -5.16
C ALA A 309 -31.03 -3.96 -6.18
N GLU A 310 -31.22 -5.21 -5.74
CA GLU A 310 -31.28 -6.39 -6.60
C GLU A 310 -32.41 -6.30 -7.63
N SER A 311 -33.64 -6.02 -7.18
CA SER A 311 -34.81 -5.99 -8.08
C SER A 311 -34.75 -4.87 -9.12
N LEU A 312 -33.99 -3.82 -8.83
CA LEU A 312 -33.78 -2.67 -9.69
C LEU A 312 -32.53 -2.82 -10.56
N ALA A 313 -31.80 -3.94 -10.43
CA ALA A 313 -30.52 -4.18 -11.11
C ALA A 313 -29.50 -3.05 -10.87
N LEU A 314 -29.44 -2.55 -9.63
CA LEU A 314 -28.56 -1.45 -9.20
C LEU A 314 -27.30 -1.97 -8.51
N LEU A 315 -26.98 -3.25 -8.62
CA LEU A 315 -25.74 -3.81 -8.06
C LEU A 315 -24.70 -3.97 -9.17
N ASN A 316 -23.47 -3.54 -8.93
CA ASN A 316 -22.34 -3.92 -9.77
C ASN A 316 -21.87 -5.36 -9.45
N GLU A 317 -20.85 -5.84 -10.16
CA GLU A 317 -20.30 -7.19 -9.98
C GLU A 317 -19.77 -7.44 -8.55
N ASP A 318 -19.32 -6.40 -7.86
CA ASP A 318 -18.80 -6.44 -6.49
C ASP A 318 -19.91 -6.27 -5.42
N GLY A 319 -21.17 -6.09 -5.81
CA GLY A 319 -22.30 -5.94 -4.89
C GLY A 319 -22.49 -4.53 -4.31
N PHE A 320 -21.85 -3.50 -4.87
CA PHE A 320 -22.11 -2.11 -4.53
C PHE A 320 -23.36 -1.57 -5.23
N ILE A 321 -24.08 -0.69 -4.53
CA ILE A 321 -25.28 -0.06 -5.07
C ILE A 321 -24.90 1.15 -5.95
N VAL A 322 -25.00 0.99 -7.27
CA VAL A 322 -24.73 2.03 -8.29
C VAL A 322 -25.94 2.95 -8.52
N SER A 323 -26.50 3.51 -7.45
CA SER A 323 -27.71 4.34 -7.53
C SER A 323 -27.40 5.80 -7.91
N PRO A 324 -27.94 6.35 -9.01
CA PRO A 324 -27.72 7.74 -9.38
C PRO A 324 -28.87 8.61 -8.82
N PHE A 325 -28.87 8.90 -7.51
CA PHE A 325 -29.87 9.81 -6.94
C PHE A 325 -29.76 11.25 -7.47
N ASN A 326 -28.82 11.56 -8.37
CA ASN A 326 -28.65 12.85 -9.05
C ASN A 326 -29.97 13.46 -9.58
N LYS A 327 -30.94 12.63 -10.00
CA LYS A 327 -32.25 13.08 -10.52
C LYS A 327 -33.35 13.13 -9.45
N TYR A 328 -33.07 12.62 -8.25
CA TYR A 328 -34.01 12.44 -7.14
C TYR A 328 -33.39 12.91 -5.82
N LEU A 329 -32.79 14.11 -5.81
CA LEU A 329 -32.13 14.67 -4.63
C LEU A 329 -33.10 15.31 -3.64
N THR A 330 -34.29 15.74 -4.07
CA THR A 330 -35.27 16.41 -3.20
C THR A 330 -35.59 15.66 -1.88
N PRO A 331 -35.72 14.32 -1.86
CA PRO A 331 -35.89 13.56 -0.62
C PRO A 331 -34.69 13.61 0.33
N PHE A 332 -33.50 13.93 -0.17
CA PHE A 332 -32.26 14.04 0.60
C PHE A 332 -31.93 15.49 0.97
N GLU A 333 -32.58 16.51 0.41
CA GLU A 333 -32.29 17.91 0.70
C GLU A 333 -32.53 18.25 2.19
N ILE A 334 -31.50 18.77 2.87
CA ILE A 334 -31.61 19.44 4.16
C ILE A 334 -31.89 20.92 3.88
N LYS A 335 -32.99 21.45 4.41
CA LYS A 335 -33.39 22.86 4.22
C LYS A 335 -33.35 23.63 5.54
N ASN A 336 -32.91 24.88 5.48
CA ASN A 336 -33.02 25.81 6.61
C ASN A 336 -34.48 26.31 6.78
N SER A 337 -34.71 27.15 7.78
CA SER A 337 -36.03 27.75 8.07
C SER A 337 -36.63 28.55 6.90
N ASP A 338 -35.78 29.05 6.01
CA ASP A 338 -36.17 29.86 4.85
C ASP A 338 -36.40 29.00 3.59
N GLY A 339 -36.28 27.67 3.69
CA GLY A 339 -36.47 26.73 2.59
C GLY A 339 -35.27 26.60 1.64
N VAL A 340 -34.11 27.15 2.00
CA VAL A 340 -32.86 27.06 1.23
C VAL A 340 -32.17 25.73 1.55
N VAL A 341 -31.72 25.02 0.52
CA VAL A 341 -30.96 23.76 0.66
C VAL A 341 -29.57 24.08 1.20
N ILE A 342 -29.21 23.48 2.34
CA ILE A 342 -27.94 23.66 3.05
C ILE A 342 -27.09 22.40 3.10
N GLY A 343 -27.59 21.26 2.60
CA GLY A 343 -26.87 19.99 2.58
C GLY A 343 -27.73 18.84 2.09
N LEU A 344 -27.15 17.64 2.10
CA LEU A 344 -27.84 16.38 1.78
C LEU A 344 -27.87 15.48 3.02
N LYS A 345 -28.97 14.75 3.16
CA LYS A 345 -29.16 13.72 4.19
C LYS A 345 -28.37 12.47 3.80
N THR A 346 -27.84 11.79 4.79
CA THR A 346 -27.23 10.47 4.61
C THR A 346 -28.31 9.40 4.40
N ILE A 347 -27.91 8.21 3.93
CA ILE A 347 -28.83 7.06 3.80
C ILE A 347 -29.50 6.73 5.14
N LYS A 348 -28.73 6.69 6.23
CA LYS A 348 -29.22 6.42 7.59
C LYS A 348 -30.29 7.43 8.01
N GLN A 349 -30.02 8.72 7.81
CA GLN A 349 -30.99 9.78 8.14
C GLN A 349 -32.27 9.62 7.33
N ARG A 350 -32.16 9.29 6.04
CA ARG A 350 -33.32 9.13 5.18
C ARG A 350 -34.14 7.89 5.53
N ALA A 351 -33.50 6.77 5.83
CA ALA A 351 -34.16 5.55 6.28
C ALA A 351 -34.90 5.78 7.60
N TYR A 352 -34.28 6.48 8.55
CA TYR A 352 -34.90 6.85 9.83
C TYR A 352 -36.20 7.65 9.65
N GLU A 353 -36.21 8.65 8.76
CA GLU A 353 -37.42 9.41 8.42
C GLU A 353 -38.52 8.54 7.79
N ILE A 354 -38.15 7.65 6.88
CA ILE A 354 -39.10 6.73 6.23
C ILE A 354 -39.76 5.80 7.27
N ASN A 355 -38.99 5.39 8.28
CA ASN A 355 -39.46 4.54 9.36
C ASN A 355 -40.27 5.29 10.45
N GLY A 356 -40.54 6.58 10.25
CA GLY A 356 -41.40 7.38 11.13
C GLY A 356 -40.69 8.01 12.32
N GLY A 357 -39.36 8.10 12.29
CA GLY A 357 -38.61 8.89 13.28
C GLY A 357 -38.75 10.40 13.03
N ASP A 358 -38.98 11.18 14.08
CA ASP A 358 -38.90 12.64 14.02
C ASP A 358 -37.43 13.06 13.93
N ALA A 359 -37.01 13.62 12.79
CA ALA A 359 -35.66 14.13 12.59
C ALA A 359 -35.45 15.43 13.39
N ALA A 360 -35.04 15.31 14.65
CA ALA A 360 -34.58 16.43 15.46
C ALA A 360 -33.04 16.40 15.60
N GLU A 361 -32.44 17.51 15.15
CA GLU A 361 -31.06 17.99 15.24
C GLU A 361 -29.98 17.43 14.27
N PRO A 362 -29.47 18.27 13.35
CA PRO A 362 -28.17 18.12 12.72
C PRO A 362 -27.12 19.00 13.44
N THR A 363 -26.07 18.41 14.00
CA THR A 363 -24.78 19.11 14.10
C THR A 363 -24.05 18.93 12.77
N ALA A 364 -24.44 19.73 11.78
CA ALA A 364 -23.60 20.01 10.64
C ALA A 364 -22.42 20.86 11.13
N ALA A 365 -21.19 20.32 11.07
CA ALA A 365 -20.00 21.14 11.08
C ALA A 365 -20.00 21.93 9.75
N ALA A 366 -20.56 23.13 9.77
CA ALA A 366 -20.38 24.09 8.68
C ALA A 366 -18.90 24.52 8.63
N PRO A 367 -18.33 24.77 7.44
CA PRO A 367 -16.97 25.26 7.30
C PRO A 367 -16.91 26.69 7.84
N THR A 368 -16.18 26.91 8.93
CA THR A 368 -15.92 28.27 9.42
C THR A 368 -14.79 28.90 8.61
N ASP A 369 -15.17 29.93 7.86
CA ASP A 369 -14.30 30.95 7.27
C ASP A 369 -13.23 31.43 8.28
N ASN A 370 -11.97 31.34 7.87
CA ASN A 370 -10.84 31.87 8.60
C ASN A 370 -10.62 33.34 8.19
N ALA A 371 -11.05 34.28 9.05
CA ALA A 371 -10.61 35.67 8.96
C ALA A 371 -10.69 36.37 10.33
N GLN A 372 -9.59 36.38 11.09
CA GLN A 372 -8.87 37.59 11.51
C GLN A 372 -7.83 37.28 12.60
N ALA A 373 -6.61 37.74 12.34
CA ALA A 373 -5.52 37.85 13.31
C ALA A 373 -5.82 38.93 14.37
N THR A 374 -5.41 38.69 15.63
CA THR A 374 -4.67 39.66 16.46
C THR A 374 -3.99 38.99 17.65
N ASP A 375 -2.69 39.25 17.76
CA ASP A 375 -1.78 39.23 18.91
C ASP A 375 -2.38 39.29 20.34
N ALA A 376 -1.85 38.46 21.25
CA ALA A 376 -0.99 38.87 22.37
C ALA A 376 -1.17 38.06 23.69
N ALA A 377 -0.01 37.62 24.21
CA ALA A 377 0.38 37.53 25.64
C ALA A 377 -0.07 36.33 26.51
N VAL A 378 0.90 35.45 26.74
CA VAL A 378 1.20 34.65 27.97
C VAL A 378 1.66 35.67 29.07
N PRO A 379 1.51 35.49 30.42
CA PRO A 379 1.79 34.25 31.16
C PRO A 379 1.03 33.94 32.49
N SER A 380 1.29 32.72 33.00
CA SER A 380 1.68 32.36 34.38
C SER A 380 0.83 31.31 35.12
N ASP A 381 1.50 30.18 35.37
CA ASP A 381 1.56 29.33 36.58
C ASP A 381 0.41 29.35 37.61
N ALA A 382 -0.13 28.16 37.92
CA ALA A 382 0.04 27.52 39.23
C ALA A 382 -0.83 26.26 39.38
N VAL A 383 -0.18 25.12 39.61
CA VAL A 383 -0.75 23.88 40.17
C VAL A 383 -0.83 24.04 41.70
N PRO A 384 -1.90 23.55 42.36
CA PRO A 384 -1.71 22.38 43.24
C PRO A 384 -2.90 21.39 43.27
N SER A 385 -2.59 20.09 43.17
CA SER A 385 -3.30 19.00 43.87
C SER A 385 -2.87 18.97 45.36
N PRO A 386 -3.50 18.26 46.33
CA PRO A 386 -4.24 16.98 46.19
C PRO A 386 -5.45 16.75 47.15
N SER A 387 -6.29 15.74 46.87
CA SER A 387 -6.87 14.79 47.87
C SER A 387 -7.82 13.76 47.22
N SER A 388 -7.52 12.48 47.41
CA SER A 388 -8.30 11.26 47.09
C SER A 388 -9.45 11.02 48.10
N PRO A 389 -10.14 9.85 48.14
CA PRO A 389 -10.56 8.87 47.12
C PRO A 389 -12.09 8.59 47.20
N ASP A 390 -12.65 7.83 46.25
CA ASP A 390 -13.72 6.82 46.44
C ASP A 390 -14.43 6.57 45.09
N TYR A 391 -14.30 5.37 44.49
CA TYR A 391 -15.43 4.46 44.27
C TYR A 391 -15.00 3.15 43.57
N ILE A 392 -15.14 2.06 44.33
CA ILE A 392 -15.75 0.76 44.00
C ILE A 392 -15.33 0.04 42.71
N ASP A 393 -14.55 -1.03 42.99
CA ASP A 393 -14.40 -2.28 42.26
C ASP A 393 -15.75 -2.98 42.00
N GLY A 394 -15.94 -3.41 40.76
CA GLY A 394 -17.05 -4.22 40.30
C GLY A 394 -16.63 -5.04 39.09
N ALA A 395 -15.78 -6.04 39.33
CA ALA A 395 -15.49 -7.11 38.39
C ALA A 395 -16.71 -8.04 38.18
N GLU A 396 -17.04 -8.29 36.91
CA GLU A 396 -17.65 -9.53 36.39
C GLU A 396 -17.41 -9.53 34.87
N ASP A 397 -16.29 -10.04 34.39
CA ASP A 397 -16.05 -11.43 33.94
C ASP A 397 -17.11 -11.98 32.96
N GLY A 398 -16.76 -11.90 31.67
CA GLY A 398 -17.32 -12.69 30.60
C GLY A 398 -16.19 -13.40 29.86
N VAL A 399 -15.74 -14.52 30.41
CA VAL A 399 -14.92 -15.59 29.83
C VAL A 399 -14.85 -15.59 28.30
N ILE A 400 -13.66 -15.32 27.77
CA ILE A 400 -13.28 -15.56 26.37
C ILE A 400 -13.04 -17.06 26.18
N ASN A 401 -13.81 -17.68 25.27
CA ASN A 401 -13.54 -19.04 24.80
C ASN A 401 -12.25 -19.04 23.96
N PRO A 402 -11.24 -19.89 24.23
CA PRO A 402 -9.96 -19.86 23.53
C PRO A 402 -9.97 -20.78 22.30
N ASP A 403 -11.07 -20.81 21.53
CA ASP A 403 -11.20 -21.67 20.34
C ASP A 403 -12.13 -21.02 19.30
N THR A 404 -11.68 -19.95 18.66
CA THR A 404 -11.98 -19.65 17.25
C THR A 404 -10.91 -18.73 16.71
N GLN A 405 -9.96 -19.36 16.05
CA GLN A 405 -8.91 -18.78 15.24
C GLN A 405 -9.52 -18.04 14.03
N SER A 406 -8.83 -16.97 13.63
CA SER A 406 -8.98 -16.13 12.43
C SER A 406 -10.13 -15.14 12.39
N ASP A 407 -9.86 -13.92 12.81
CA ASP A 407 -10.25 -12.71 12.07
C ASP A 407 -9.01 -11.81 12.05
N ASN A 408 -8.18 -12.03 11.03
CA ASN A 408 -7.00 -11.21 10.75
C ASN A 408 -7.40 -10.14 9.73
N THR A 409 -7.34 -8.88 10.13
CA THR A 409 -7.64 -7.74 9.28
C THR A 409 -6.35 -7.03 8.87
N MET A 410 -6.25 -6.77 7.56
CA MET A 410 -5.05 -6.40 6.82
C MET A 410 -4.80 -4.90 6.85
N THR A 411 -3.74 -4.43 7.50
CA THR A 411 -3.56 -2.97 7.68
C THR A 411 -2.11 -2.48 7.68
N ASP A 412 -1.28 -2.96 6.76
CA ASP A 412 -0.03 -2.24 6.44
C ASP A 412 0.40 -2.60 5.02
N SER A 413 0.24 -1.67 4.07
CA SER A 413 1.06 -1.73 2.86
C SER A 413 2.37 -1.00 3.13
N ILE A 414 3.22 -1.78 3.76
CA ILE A 414 4.64 -1.57 3.86
C ILE A 414 5.23 -1.14 2.50
N ASP A 415 6.01 -0.06 2.50
CA ASP A 415 6.78 0.44 1.35
C ASP A 415 6.01 1.19 0.25
N ASP A 416 4.99 1.98 0.57
CA ASP A 416 4.31 2.89 -0.38
C ASP A 416 3.73 2.20 -1.63
N LEU A 417 3.43 0.91 -1.54
CA LEU A 417 2.78 0.18 -2.62
C LEU A 417 1.25 0.26 -2.44
N PRO A 418 0.46 0.53 -3.49
CA PRO A 418 -0.98 0.50 -3.32
C PRO A 418 -1.44 -0.94 -3.08
N MET A 419 -2.42 -1.14 -2.18
CA MET A 419 -2.99 -2.48 -1.90
C MET A 419 -3.51 -3.18 -3.17
N SER A 420 -3.95 -2.41 -4.17
CA SER A 420 -4.35 -2.93 -5.48
C SER A 420 -3.21 -3.56 -6.29
N GLU A 421 -1.95 -3.23 -5.98
CA GLU A 421 -0.77 -3.87 -6.59
C GLU A 421 -0.30 -5.10 -5.80
N ILE A 422 -0.76 -5.31 -4.55
CA ILE A 422 -0.31 -6.43 -3.71
C ILE A 422 -0.76 -7.77 -4.30
N ALA A 423 0.22 -8.62 -4.62
CA ALA A 423 -0.01 -9.89 -5.28
C ALA A 423 -0.08 -11.07 -4.29
N SER A 424 0.45 -10.93 -3.08
CA SER A 424 0.46 -12.00 -2.07
C SER A 424 0.64 -11.46 -0.65
N TYR A 425 0.21 -12.27 0.32
CA TYR A 425 0.36 -11.96 1.74
C TYR A 425 1.30 -12.93 2.45
N VAL A 426 2.08 -12.41 3.40
CA VAL A 426 3.04 -13.14 4.24
C VAL A 426 2.71 -12.95 5.72
N ASP A 427 2.96 -13.98 6.52
CA ASP A 427 2.77 -13.89 7.97
C ASP A 427 4.01 -13.30 8.64
N ALA A 428 3.81 -12.44 9.64
CA ALA A 428 4.89 -11.98 10.51
C ALA A 428 5.41 -13.13 11.36
N VAL A 429 6.72 -13.19 11.56
CA VAL A 429 7.33 -14.24 12.39
C VAL A 429 7.33 -13.81 13.86
N PRO A 430 6.76 -14.61 14.78
CA PRO A 430 6.75 -14.28 16.21
C PRO A 430 8.16 -14.02 16.76
N GLY A 431 8.32 -12.94 17.51
CA GLY A 431 9.60 -12.52 18.09
C GLY A 431 10.62 -11.95 17.08
N ALA A 432 10.23 -11.77 15.82
CA ALA A 432 11.06 -11.19 14.76
C ALA A 432 10.27 -10.15 13.93
N GLY A 433 9.41 -9.36 14.58
CA GLY A 433 8.57 -8.34 13.93
C GLY A 433 9.38 -7.36 13.08
N PRO A 434 10.36 -6.64 13.66
CA PRO A 434 11.19 -5.69 12.93
C PRO A 434 11.94 -6.31 11.74
N ALA A 435 12.52 -7.51 11.93
CA ALA A 435 13.23 -8.20 10.87
C ALA A 435 12.30 -8.73 9.77
N SER A 436 11.07 -9.13 10.12
CA SER A 436 10.04 -9.50 9.15
C SER A 436 9.64 -8.30 8.32
N ARG A 437 9.41 -7.14 8.97
CA ARG A 437 9.08 -5.86 8.33
C ARG A 437 10.15 -5.50 7.30
N LEU A 438 11.41 -5.48 7.74
CA LEU A 438 12.55 -5.15 6.87
C LEU A 438 12.75 -6.16 5.72
N ALA A 439 12.41 -7.44 5.93
CA ALA A 439 12.43 -8.44 4.86
C ALA A 439 11.38 -8.19 3.78
N VAL A 440 10.17 -7.74 4.16
CA VAL A 440 9.16 -7.31 3.19
C VAL A 440 9.65 -6.08 2.42
N THR A 441 10.21 -5.08 3.10
CA THR A 441 10.83 -3.90 2.47
C THR A 441 11.83 -4.28 1.39
N CYS A 442 12.71 -5.24 1.66
CA CYS A 442 13.65 -5.72 0.65
C CYS A 442 12.99 -6.41 -0.55
N VAL A 443 11.96 -7.21 -0.31
CA VAL A 443 11.23 -7.88 -1.40
C VAL A 443 10.44 -6.90 -2.25
N ASN A 444 9.79 -5.91 -1.63
CA ASN A 444 9.05 -4.88 -2.34
C ASN A 444 9.97 -3.90 -3.07
N THR A 445 11.18 -3.64 -2.54
CA THR A 445 12.23 -2.92 -3.27
C THR A 445 12.65 -3.67 -4.53
N CYS A 446 12.79 -5.00 -4.47
CA CYS A 446 13.03 -5.82 -5.64
C CYS A 446 11.89 -5.69 -6.68
N TYR A 447 10.62 -5.67 -6.24
CA TYR A 447 9.48 -5.46 -7.13
C TYR A 447 9.54 -4.10 -7.85
N LYS A 448 9.76 -3.00 -7.11
CA LYS A 448 9.85 -1.65 -7.69
C LYS A 448 10.92 -1.58 -8.79
N PHE A 449 12.11 -2.11 -8.51
CA PHE A 449 13.17 -2.21 -9.51
C PHE A 449 12.76 -3.02 -10.75
N MET A 450 12.16 -4.20 -10.55
CA MET A 450 11.72 -5.06 -11.64
C MET A 450 10.65 -4.41 -12.50
N LYS A 451 9.71 -3.67 -11.89
CA LYS A 451 8.67 -2.90 -12.56
C LYS A 451 9.28 -1.86 -13.51
N ASP A 452 10.25 -1.09 -13.02
CA ASP A 452 10.96 -0.08 -13.82
C ASP A 452 11.84 -0.70 -14.91
N TYR A 453 12.63 -1.73 -14.56
CA TYR A 453 13.57 -2.37 -15.47
C TYR A 453 12.89 -3.06 -16.65
N LEU A 454 11.81 -3.80 -16.37
CA LEU A 454 11.04 -4.51 -17.40
C LEU A 454 10.01 -3.63 -18.10
N ASN A 455 9.86 -2.38 -17.64
CA ASN A 455 8.80 -1.48 -18.06
C ASN A 455 7.44 -2.22 -18.04
N TRP A 456 7.17 -2.90 -16.91
CA TRP A 456 5.91 -3.60 -16.69
C TRP A 456 4.78 -2.57 -16.74
N LEU A 457 4.17 -2.47 -17.92
CA LEU A 457 2.84 -1.88 -18.10
C LEU A 457 1.87 -2.79 -17.38
N VAL A 458 1.63 -2.51 -16.10
CA VAL A 458 0.39 -2.91 -15.44
C VAL A 458 -0.70 -1.96 -15.91
#